data_AF-A0A9P7FXV4-F1
#
_entry.id   AF-A0A9P7FXV4-F1
#
_cell.length_a   1.000
_cell.length_b   1.000
_cell.length_c   1.000
_cell.angle_alpha   90.00
_cell.angle_beta   90.00
_cell.angle_gamma   90.00
#
_symmetry.space_group_name_H-M   'P 1'
#
loop_
_entity.id
_entity.type
_entity.pdbx_description
1 polymer ?
#
loop_
_entity_poly.entity_id
_entity_poly.type
_entity_poly.pdbx_seq_one_letter_code
_entity_poly.pdbx_strand_id
1 'polypeptide(L)'
;MGPNNIAQILARLKTKMGGSLPPDFITWLEIIIGGEKDLLACSNNDYNWYTNFNGYMSSAGLTATEIGYVKIWSSDYPKEYPICGSWILPASRFVIQNDDHDQQNAGSSSRDMQDSGSVLIKDKDVARHRSFEVKLFTQTGFAANIRNILSSYSFRSNGAAGFPDGYSDCARFKGAGTCLSMPKATAYDANSCGYSVMQNGAWTEGVYTRVHRDLSIVNAMRSWMGLSTLTAAQAGLSSSCT
;
A
#
# COMPACT_ATOMS: atom_id res chain seq x y z
N MET A 1 -18.02 5.79 4.36
CA MET A 1 -18.34 5.08 5.61
C MET A 1 -17.47 5.69 6.71
N GLY A 2 -18.02 6.04 7.87
CA GLY A 2 -17.26 6.76 8.92
C GLY A 2 -16.58 5.85 9.96
N PRO A 3 -15.77 6.41 10.87
CA PRO A 3 -15.00 5.64 11.85
C PRO A 3 -15.88 4.81 12.79
N ASN A 4 -17.03 5.33 13.23
CA ASN A 4 -17.97 4.57 14.05
C ASN A 4 -18.52 3.33 13.30
N ASN A 5 -18.92 3.48 12.03
CA ASN A 5 -19.40 2.34 11.24
C ASN A 5 -18.34 1.24 11.10
N ILE A 6 -17.08 1.61 10.85
CA ILE A 6 -15.98 0.64 10.76
C ILE A 6 -15.74 -0.04 12.11
N ALA A 7 -15.80 0.69 13.23
CA ALA A 7 -15.69 0.10 14.56
C ALA A 7 -16.79 -0.97 14.80
N GLN A 8 -18.02 -0.70 14.39
CA GLN A 8 -19.12 -1.67 14.47
C GLN A 8 -18.90 -2.89 13.56
N ILE A 9 -18.32 -2.71 12.37
CA ILE A 9 -17.97 -3.81 11.47
C ILE A 9 -16.87 -4.69 12.09
N LEU A 10 -15.83 -4.10 12.67
CA LEU A 10 -14.76 -4.83 13.34
C LEU A 10 -15.29 -5.60 14.57
N ALA A 11 -16.22 -5.02 15.33
CA ALA A 11 -16.88 -5.71 16.43
C ALA A 11 -17.71 -6.91 15.93
N ARG A 12 -18.43 -6.77 14.81
CA ARG A 12 -19.14 -7.90 14.18
C ARG A 12 -18.17 -8.97 13.69
N LEU A 13 -17.04 -8.60 13.09
CA LEU A 13 -16.00 -9.54 12.69
C LEU A 13 -15.50 -10.33 13.90
N LYS A 14 -15.14 -9.64 14.99
CA LYS A 14 -14.77 -10.25 16.27
C LYS A 14 -15.82 -11.25 16.76
N THR A 15 -17.11 -10.89 16.75
CA THR A 15 -18.19 -11.82 17.12
C THR A 15 -18.21 -13.06 16.23
N LYS A 16 -18.04 -12.89 14.91
CA LYS A 16 -18.04 -14.00 13.94
C LYS A 16 -16.77 -14.87 14.02
N MET A 17 -15.67 -14.35 14.54
CA MET A 17 -14.43 -15.09 14.80
C MET A 17 -14.43 -15.81 16.16
N GLY A 18 -15.56 -15.87 16.87
CA GLY A 18 -15.66 -16.56 18.16
C GLY A 18 -15.53 -15.66 19.39
N GLY A 19 -15.70 -14.34 19.21
CA GLY A 19 -15.72 -13.37 20.32
C GLY A 19 -14.38 -12.70 20.62
N SER A 20 -13.34 -12.99 19.83
CA SER A 20 -12.04 -12.32 19.89
C SER A 20 -11.41 -12.23 18.50
N LEU A 21 -10.56 -11.23 18.27
CA LEU A 21 -9.65 -11.27 17.12
C LEU A 21 -8.39 -12.07 17.51
N PRO A 22 -7.95 -13.03 16.68
CA PRO A 22 -6.81 -13.86 17.02
C PRO A 22 -5.50 -13.05 17.02
N PRO A 23 -4.44 -13.51 17.72
CA PRO A 23 -3.20 -12.74 17.87
C PRO A 23 -2.45 -12.44 16.57
N ASP A 24 -2.68 -13.22 15.52
CA ASP A 24 -2.13 -13.05 14.18
C ASP A 24 -3.03 -12.21 13.26
N PHE A 25 -4.19 -11.76 13.75
CA PHE A 25 -5.05 -10.85 13.01
C PHE A 25 -4.35 -9.50 12.81
N ILE A 26 -4.45 -8.99 11.59
CA ILE A 26 -3.98 -7.68 11.22
C ILE A 26 -4.87 -7.14 10.11
N THR A 27 -5.20 -5.86 10.21
CA THR A 27 -5.84 -5.11 9.13
C THR A 27 -5.32 -3.70 9.15
N TRP A 28 -5.33 -3.03 8.01
CA TRP A 28 -5.07 -1.60 7.95
C TRP A 28 -6.14 -0.92 7.11
N LEU A 29 -6.47 0.30 7.49
CA LEU A 29 -7.43 1.14 6.79
C LEU A 29 -6.69 2.16 5.95
N GLU A 30 -7.06 2.24 4.68
CA GLU A 30 -6.64 3.31 3.80
C GLU A 30 -7.53 4.53 4.03
N ILE A 31 -7.03 5.49 4.81
CA ILE A 31 -7.72 6.75 5.07
C ILE A 31 -7.00 7.84 4.28
N ILE A 32 -7.60 8.27 3.19
CA ILE A 32 -7.09 9.37 2.36
C ILE A 32 -7.36 10.67 3.11
N ILE A 33 -6.31 11.27 3.66
CA ILE A 33 -6.42 12.48 4.48
C ILE A 33 -6.54 13.73 3.58
N GLY A 34 -5.67 13.83 2.57
CA GLY A 34 -5.63 14.98 1.66
C GLY A 34 -5.60 16.31 2.41
N GLY A 35 -6.34 17.31 1.91
CA GLY A 35 -6.47 18.62 2.54
C GLY A 35 -7.32 18.64 3.83
N GLU A 36 -7.92 17.52 4.22
CA GLU A 36 -8.90 17.43 5.31
C GLU A 36 -8.27 16.92 6.63
N LYS A 37 -6.97 17.11 6.83
CA LYS A 37 -6.22 16.62 8.00
C LYS A 37 -6.88 16.95 9.34
N ASP A 38 -7.45 18.14 9.48
CA ASP A 38 -8.03 18.57 10.74
C ASP A 38 -9.34 17.83 11.03
N LEU A 39 -10.14 17.56 10.00
CA LEU A 39 -11.36 16.77 10.13
C LEU A 39 -11.05 15.29 10.37
N LEU A 40 -10.14 14.72 9.59
CA LEU A 40 -9.94 13.27 9.52
C LEU A 40 -8.92 12.72 10.52
N ALA A 41 -8.00 13.54 11.04
CA ALA A 41 -6.89 13.07 11.87
C ALA A 41 -6.58 13.95 13.11
N CYS A 42 -6.56 15.27 12.96
CA CYS A 42 -5.95 16.15 13.97
C CYS A 42 -6.93 16.76 14.98
N SER A 43 -8.16 17.08 14.58
CA SER A 43 -9.16 17.64 15.49
C SER A 43 -10.04 16.56 16.09
N ASN A 44 -10.48 16.76 17.32
CA ASN A 44 -11.43 15.88 17.99
C ASN A 44 -12.86 16.11 17.44
N ASN A 45 -13.36 15.20 16.61
CA ASN A 45 -14.69 15.24 16.01
C ASN A 45 -15.13 13.84 15.51
N ASP A 46 -16.38 13.69 15.09
CA ASP A 46 -16.95 12.37 14.73
C ASP A 46 -16.36 11.71 13.47
N TYR A 47 -15.59 12.45 12.66
CA TYR A 47 -14.88 11.96 11.48
C TYR A 47 -13.41 11.63 11.76
N ASN A 48 -12.93 11.83 12.98
CA ASN A 48 -11.54 11.57 13.34
C ASN A 48 -11.23 10.06 13.34
N TRP A 49 -10.36 9.64 12.42
CA TRP A 49 -9.94 8.25 12.24
C TRP A 49 -8.81 7.82 13.19
N TYR A 50 -8.32 8.73 14.03
CA TYR A 50 -7.18 8.49 14.91
C TYR A 50 -7.65 8.22 16.34
N THR A 51 -7.78 9.25 17.18
CA THR A 51 -8.11 9.09 18.60
C THR A 51 -9.58 8.69 18.81
N ASN A 52 -10.52 9.31 18.09
CA ASN A 52 -11.94 8.97 18.27
C ASN A 52 -12.29 7.60 17.71
N PHE A 53 -11.64 7.18 16.64
CA PHE A 53 -11.79 5.83 16.13
C PHE A 53 -11.39 4.76 17.17
N ASN A 54 -10.33 5.00 17.97
CA ASN A 54 -10.01 4.13 19.10
C ASN A 54 -11.14 4.11 20.14
N GLY A 55 -11.69 5.29 20.46
CA GLY A 55 -12.85 5.41 21.34
C GLY A 55 -14.04 4.59 20.86
N TYR A 56 -14.41 4.72 19.57
CA TYR A 56 -15.51 3.95 18.98
C TYR A 56 -15.25 2.44 18.97
N MET A 57 -14.01 2.00 18.69
CA MET A 57 -13.65 0.58 18.77
C MET A 57 -13.76 0.05 20.21
N SER A 58 -13.29 0.81 21.19
CA SER A 58 -13.44 0.46 22.61
C SER A 58 -14.90 0.38 23.02
N SER A 59 -15.72 1.37 22.64
CA SER A 59 -17.17 1.37 22.91
C SER A 59 -17.91 0.22 22.21
N ALA A 60 -17.42 -0.24 21.06
CA ALA A 60 -17.95 -1.41 20.36
C ALA A 60 -17.47 -2.75 20.94
N GLY A 61 -16.63 -2.73 21.99
CA GLY A 61 -16.20 -3.92 22.71
C GLY A 61 -14.86 -4.52 22.25
N LEU A 62 -14.05 -3.79 21.48
CA LEU A 62 -12.66 -4.20 21.21
C LEU A 62 -11.75 -3.81 22.38
N THR A 63 -10.86 -4.73 22.74
CA THR A 63 -9.81 -4.50 23.74
C THR A 63 -8.68 -3.63 23.17
N ALA A 64 -7.84 -3.07 24.04
CA ALA A 64 -6.67 -2.31 23.62
C ALA A 64 -5.73 -3.12 22.71
N THR A 65 -5.57 -4.42 22.98
CA THR A 65 -4.79 -5.34 22.15
C THR A 65 -5.39 -5.48 20.76
N GLU A 66 -6.70 -5.68 20.66
CA GLU A 66 -7.41 -5.83 19.38
C GLU A 66 -7.40 -4.53 18.56
N ILE A 67 -7.54 -3.38 19.22
CA ILE A 67 -7.33 -2.06 18.60
C ILE A 67 -5.91 -1.94 18.05
N GLY A 68 -4.94 -2.52 18.76
CA GLY A 68 -3.57 -2.65 18.31
C GLY A 68 -3.43 -3.41 16.99
N TYR A 69 -4.33 -4.33 16.64
CA TYR A 69 -4.29 -5.06 15.37
C TYR A 69 -4.84 -4.26 14.18
N VAL A 70 -5.62 -3.22 14.45
CA VAL A 70 -6.22 -2.33 13.45
C VAL A 70 -5.30 -1.14 13.22
N LYS A 71 -4.70 -1.10 12.04
CA LYS A 71 -3.72 -0.08 11.65
C LYS A 71 -4.33 0.95 10.72
N ILE A 72 -3.61 2.03 10.52
CA ILE A 72 -3.96 3.09 9.57
C ILE A 72 -2.79 3.22 8.59
N TRP A 73 -3.10 3.21 7.30
CA TRP A 73 -2.09 3.54 6.32
C TRP A 73 -1.73 5.03 6.40
N SER A 74 -0.44 5.32 6.57
CA SER A 74 0.08 6.68 6.69
C SER A 74 0.18 7.30 5.30
N SER A 75 -0.92 7.90 4.85
CA SER A 75 -1.02 8.65 3.59
C SER A 75 -0.15 9.91 3.56
N ASP A 76 0.17 10.45 4.74
CA ASP A 76 1.05 11.61 4.94
C ASP A 76 2.55 11.32 4.79
N TYR A 77 2.97 10.06 4.93
CA TYR A 77 4.36 9.67 4.67
C TYR A 77 4.66 9.68 3.17
N PRO A 78 5.82 10.14 2.68
CA PRO A 78 6.99 10.59 3.43
C PRO A 78 7.08 12.11 3.68
N LYS A 79 6.21 12.91 3.07
CA LYS A 79 6.37 14.38 3.05
C LYS A 79 5.82 15.04 4.31
N GLU A 80 4.60 14.71 4.69
CA GLU A 80 3.80 15.49 5.64
C GLU A 80 3.80 14.85 7.03
N TYR A 81 4.41 13.67 7.19
CA TYR A 81 4.39 12.95 8.46
C TYR A 81 5.28 13.61 9.55
N PRO A 82 4.80 13.71 10.80
CA PRO A 82 3.42 13.51 11.21
C PRO A 82 2.53 14.70 10.83
N ILE A 83 1.43 14.46 10.11
CA ILE A 83 0.60 15.54 9.51
C ILE A 83 -0.05 16.50 10.51
N CYS A 84 -0.20 16.07 11.76
CA CYS A 84 -0.71 16.90 12.84
C CYS A 84 0.38 17.66 13.62
N GLY A 85 1.62 17.68 13.11
CA GLY A 85 2.78 18.28 13.78
C GLY A 85 3.35 17.46 14.95
N SER A 86 2.66 16.39 15.35
CA SER A 86 3.10 15.42 16.35
C SER A 86 2.41 14.07 16.14
N TRP A 87 2.96 13.01 16.74
CA TRP A 87 2.36 11.68 16.72
C TRP A 87 1.12 11.62 17.62
N ILE A 88 -0.06 11.73 17.01
CA ILE A 88 -1.36 11.63 17.70
C ILE A 88 -1.69 10.18 18.10
N LEU A 89 -1.13 9.21 17.37
CA LEU A 89 -1.15 7.79 17.70
C LEU A 89 0.29 7.26 17.78
N PRO A 90 0.55 6.20 18.54
CA PRO A 90 1.86 5.56 18.52
C PRO A 90 2.17 5.01 17.12
N ALA A 91 3.44 5.08 16.70
CA ALA A 91 3.91 4.66 15.37
C ALA A 91 3.51 3.20 15.01
N SER A 92 3.38 2.33 16.01
CA SER A 92 2.92 0.95 15.86
C SER A 92 1.49 0.79 15.33
N ARG A 93 0.69 1.86 15.29
CA ARG A 93 -0.65 1.91 14.70
C ARG A 93 -0.66 2.25 13.22
N PHE A 94 0.51 2.50 12.63
CA PHE A 94 0.60 2.88 11.23
C PHE A 94 1.25 1.79 10.36
N VAL A 95 0.82 1.77 9.10
CA VAL A 95 1.47 1.05 8.00
C VAL A 95 2.03 2.07 7.02
N ILE A 96 3.26 1.84 6.54
CA ILE A 96 3.81 2.58 5.40
C ILE A 96 3.84 1.67 4.17
N GLN A 97 3.45 2.24 3.04
CA GLN A 97 3.37 1.57 1.75
C GLN A 97 3.46 2.64 0.65
N ASN A 98 4.03 2.29 -0.50
CA ASN A 98 4.00 3.12 -1.70
C ASN A 98 3.19 2.43 -2.81
N ASP A 99 2.78 3.22 -3.80
CA ASP A 99 2.33 2.76 -5.11
C ASP A 99 1.04 1.89 -5.08
N ASP A 100 0.06 2.26 -4.25
CA ASP A 100 -1.29 1.68 -4.36
C ASP A 100 -2.05 2.17 -5.59
N HIS A 101 -3.19 1.53 -5.85
CA HIS A 101 -3.99 1.79 -7.03
C HIS A 101 -4.48 3.25 -7.09
N ASP A 102 -4.94 3.80 -5.96
CA ASP A 102 -5.50 5.14 -5.90
C ASP A 102 -4.42 6.21 -6.07
N GLN A 103 -3.21 5.96 -5.58
CA GLN A 103 -2.05 6.80 -5.83
C GLN A 103 -1.63 6.84 -7.29
N GLN A 104 -1.85 5.78 -8.07
CA GLN A 104 -1.38 5.70 -9.45
C GLN A 104 -2.20 6.56 -10.42
N ASN A 105 -3.42 6.92 -10.03
CA ASN A 105 -4.31 7.72 -10.87
C ASN A 105 -3.75 9.12 -11.16
N ALA A 106 -3.91 9.57 -12.41
CA ALA A 106 -3.56 10.93 -12.80
C ALA A 106 -4.31 11.96 -11.93
N GLY A 107 -3.60 12.97 -11.43
CA GLY A 107 -4.18 13.99 -10.55
C GLY A 107 -4.39 13.56 -9.09
N SER A 108 -4.16 12.29 -8.75
CA SER A 108 -4.20 11.85 -7.34
C SER A 108 -3.12 12.56 -6.53
N SER A 109 -3.51 13.21 -5.43
CA SER A 109 -2.63 13.81 -4.44
C SER A 109 -2.53 13.00 -3.15
N SER A 110 -3.09 11.78 -3.14
CA SER A 110 -3.19 10.93 -1.95
C SER A 110 -1.83 10.51 -1.37
N ARG A 111 -0.75 10.63 -2.16
CA ARG A 111 0.63 10.52 -1.72
C ARG A 111 1.51 11.50 -2.49
N ASP A 112 1.90 12.59 -1.85
CA ASP A 112 2.88 13.53 -2.38
C ASP A 112 4.29 13.05 -2.02
N MET A 113 4.98 12.49 -3.02
CA MET A 113 6.33 11.95 -2.85
C MET A 113 7.41 13.04 -2.83
N GLN A 114 7.14 14.22 -3.39
CA GLN A 114 8.13 15.26 -3.72
C GLN A 114 9.47 14.63 -4.15
N ASP A 115 10.60 15.16 -3.67
CA ASP A 115 11.96 14.68 -3.95
C ASP A 115 12.31 13.38 -3.22
N SER A 116 11.42 12.83 -2.40
CA SER A 116 11.71 11.62 -1.61
C SER A 116 11.61 10.32 -2.41
N GLY A 117 10.86 10.30 -3.51
CA GLY A 117 10.64 9.07 -4.26
C GLY A 117 9.76 9.28 -5.48
N SER A 118 9.22 8.19 -6.02
CA SER A 118 8.31 8.20 -7.16
C SER A 118 7.10 7.31 -6.89
N VAL A 119 5.97 7.64 -7.51
CA VAL A 119 4.85 6.71 -7.72
C VAL A 119 5.08 6.10 -9.11
N LEU A 120 5.38 4.80 -9.17
CA LEU A 120 6.00 4.17 -10.35
C LEU A 120 5.19 4.40 -11.63
N ILE A 121 3.87 4.24 -11.55
CA ILE A 121 3.00 4.30 -12.73
C ILE A 121 2.87 5.74 -13.28
N LYS A 122 2.95 6.74 -12.39
CA LYS A 122 2.91 8.16 -12.77
C LYS A 122 4.24 8.63 -13.35
N ASP A 123 5.31 8.41 -12.58
CA ASP A 123 6.60 9.03 -12.85
C ASP A 123 7.42 8.22 -13.85
N LYS A 124 7.13 6.92 -13.99
CA LYS A 124 7.86 5.97 -14.85
C LYS A 124 9.38 5.95 -14.59
N ASP A 125 9.78 6.29 -13.37
CA ASP A 125 11.17 6.31 -12.91
C ASP A 125 11.41 5.15 -11.93
N VAL A 126 11.96 4.06 -12.47
CA VAL A 126 12.29 2.85 -11.72
C VAL A 126 13.40 3.09 -10.70
N ALA A 127 14.40 3.90 -11.03
CA ALA A 127 15.53 4.13 -10.13
C ALA A 127 15.08 4.87 -8.88
N ARG A 128 14.34 5.98 -9.07
CA ARG A 128 13.77 6.77 -7.98
C ARG A 128 12.74 5.99 -7.16
N HIS A 129 11.90 5.19 -7.82
CA HIS A 129 10.98 4.31 -7.13
C HIS A 129 11.72 3.29 -6.25
N ARG A 130 12.69 2.56 -6.81
CA ARG A 130 13.50 1.57 -6.08
C ARG A 130 14.20 2.17 -4.88
N SER A 131 14.80 3.35 -5.04
CA SER A 131 15.45 4.05 -3.93
C SER A 131 14.47 4.33 -2.78
N PHE A 132 13.22 4.69 -3.09
CA PHE A 132 12.21 4.89 -2.06
C PHE A 132 11.76 3.58 -1.39
N GLU A 133 11.52 2.53 -2.17
CA GLU A 133 11.18 1.20 -1.63
C GLU A 133 12.28 0.69 -0.68
N VAL A 134 13.55 0.83 -1.05
CA VAL A 134 14.68 0.52 -0.16
C VAL A 134 14.64 1.39 1.09
N LYS A 135 14.40 2.69 0.94
CA LYS A 135 14.28 3.64 2.06
C LYS A 135 13.17 3.26 3.03
N LEU A 136 12.06 2.69 2.56
CA LEU A 136 10.99 2.20 3.45
C LEU A 136 11.54 1.25 4.50
N PHE A 137 12.54 0.41 4.18
CA PHE A 137 13.12 -0.59 5.08
C PHE A 137 14.40 -0.14 5.79
N THR A 138 15.12 0.84 5.26
CA THR A 138 16.37 1.33 5.87
C THR A 138 16.19 2.56 6.76
N GLN A 139 15.09 3.29 6.63
CA GLN A 139 14.81 4.45 7.47
C GLN A 139 14.58 4.08 8.94
N THR A 140 15.03 4.96 9.84
CA THR A 140 14.88 4.85 11.30
C THR A 140 13.97 5.92 11.91
N GLY A 141 13.60 6.95 11.14
CA GLY A 141 12.81 8.10 11.61
C GLY A 141 11.31 7.83 11.81
N PHE A 142 10.80 6.69 11.32
CA PHE A 142 9.44 6.25 11.51
C PHE A 142 9.42 4.77 11.94
N ALA A 143 9.14 4.55 13.22
CA ALA A 143 9.02 3.23 13.84
C ALA A 143 7.67 2.53 13.51
N ALA A 144 7.26 2.58 12.24
CA ALA A 144 6.16 1.76 11.75
C ALA A 144 6.58 0.29 11.76
N ASN A 145 5.78 -0.54 12.44
CA ASN A 145 6.06 -1.98 12.58
C ASN A 145 5.65 -2.80 11.36
N ILE A 146 4.94 -2.19 10.41
CA ILE A 146 4.50 -2.82 9.16
C ILE A 146 4.90 -1.91 8.00
N ARG A 147 5.70 -2.48 7.11
CA ARG A 147 6.26 -1.83 5.93
C ARG A 147 5.90 -2.72 4.74
N ASN A 148 5.00 -2.25 3.89
CA ASN A 148 4.48 -3.02 2.76
C ASN A 148 5.13 -2.58 1.46
N ILE A 149 5.50 -3.56 0.64
CA ILE A 149 5.80 -3.35 -0.77
C ILE A 149 4.57 -3.79 -1.54
N LEU A 150 4.06 -2.91 -2.40
CA LEU A 150 3.00 -3.28 -3.31
C LEU A 150 3.59 -3.65 -4.67
N SER A 151 3.10 -4.75 -5.23
CA SER A 151 3.31 -5.04 -6.65
C SER A 151 2.01 -4.79 -7.38
N SER A 152 1.89 -3.56 -7.85
CA SER A 152 0.78 -3.10 -8.66
C SER A 152 0.93 -3.54 -10.13
N TYR A 153 0.34 -2.78 -11.03
CA TYR A 153 0.27 -3.00 -12.47
C TYR A 153 0.23 -1.66 -13.20
N SER A 154 0.76 -1.64 -14.43
CA SER A 154 0.73 -0.45 -15.27
C SER A 154 -0.62 -0.24 -15.93
N PHE A 155 -1.06 1.02 -15.95
CA PHE A 155 -2.22 1.44 -16.72
C PHE A 155 -1.89 1.49 -18.22
N ARG A 156 -2.94 1.58 -19.03
CA ARG A 156 -2.83 1.71 -20.48
C ARG A 156 -3.06 3.15 -20.93
N SER A 157 -2.39 3.54 -21.99
CA SER A 157 -2.51 4.84 -22.66
C SER A 157 -3.92 5.16 -23.14
N ASN A 158 -4.75 4.14 -23.39
CA ASN A 158 -6.17 4.32 -23.72
C ASN A 158 -7.06 4.66 -22.50
N GLY A 159 -6.47 4.85 -21.31
CA GLY A 159 -7.17 5.15 -20.07
C GLY A 159 -7.63 3.93 -19.27
N ALA A 160 -7.36 2.70 -19.74
CA ALA A 160 -7.69 1.52 -18.95
C ALA A 160 -6.81 1.43 -17.70
N ALA A 161 -7.45 1.44 -16.53
CA ALA A 161 -6.82 1.33 -15.22
C ALA A 161 -7.30 0.09 -14.44
N GLY A 162 -8.04 -0.83 -15.07
CA GLY A 162 -8.48 -2.06 -14.40
C GLY A 162 -7.32 -3.02 -14.07
N PHE A 163 -7.58 -4.02 -13.23
CA PHE A 163 -6.60 -5.06 -12.91
C PHE A 163 -6.35 -5.95 -14.13
N PRO A 164 -5.10 -6.33 -14.47
CA PRO A 164 -4.79 -7.22 -15.59
C PRO A 164 -5.01 -8.69 -15.21
N ASP A 165 -6.20 -8.99 -14.67
CA ASP A 165 -6.63 -10.29 -14.16
C ASP A 165 -7.46 -11.11 -15.16
N GLY A 166 -7.84 -10.49 -16.29
CA GLY A 166 -8.73 -11.05 -17.30
C GLY A 166 -10.22 -10.93 -16.99
N TYR A 167 -10.61 -10.29 -15.89
CA TYR A 167 -11.98 -9.87 -15.61
C TYR A 167 -12.24 -8.42 -16.05
N SER A 168 -11.19 -7.60 -16.13
CA SER A 168 -11.23 -6.24 -16.67
C SER A 168 -11.17 -6.16 -18.21
N ASP A 169 -11.28 -7.29 -18.91
CA ASP A 169 -11.25 -7.36 -20.37
C ASP A 169 -12.65 -7.14 -20.97
N CYS A 170 -12.74 -6.26 -21.98
CA CYS A 170 -13.98 -5.97 -22.68
C CYS A 170 -14.61 -7.16 -23.41
N ALA A 171 -13.87 -8.23 -23.69
CA ALA A 171 -14.43 -9.48 -24.20
C ALA A 171 -15.53 -10.06 -23.27
N ARG A 172 -15.48 -9.71 -21.97
CA ARG A 172 -16.45 -10.14 -20.95
C ARG A 172 -17.53 -9.08 -20.68
N PHE A 173 -17.39 -7.88 -21.24
CA PHE A 173 -18.34 -6.79 -21.03
C PHE A 173 -19.68 -7.11 -21.70
N LYS A 174 -20.78 -7.03 -20.92
CA LYS A 174 -22.16 -7.28 -21.38
C LYS A 174 -23.06 -6.06 -21.28
N GLY A 175 -22.52 -4.92 -20.86
CA GLY A 175 -23.28 -3.69 -20.69
C GLY A 175 -23.41 -2.89 -22.00
N ALA A 176 -24.23 -1.84 -21.95
CA ALA A 176 -24.21 -0.77 -22.95
C ALA A 176 -23.23 0.31 -22.50
N GLY A 177 -22.32 0.76 -23.39
CA GLY A 177 -21.37 1.82 -23.09
C GLY A 177 -19.98 1.61 -23.70
N THR A 178 -19.09 2.57 -23.44
CA THR A 178 -17.67 2.46 -23.83
C THR A 178 -16.94 1.59 -22.81
N CYS A 179 -16.15 0.64 -23.29
CA CYS A 179 -15.34 -0.24 -22.46
C CYS A 179 -13.85 -0.02 -22.76
N LEU A 180 -13.04 0.15 -21.71
CA LEU A 180 -11.59 0.29 -21.80
C LEU A 180 -10.94 -1.04 -21.38
N SER A 181 -10.49 -1.83 -22.35
CA SER A 181 -10.07 -3.21 -22.07
C SER A 181 -8.72 -3.25 -21.37
N MET A 182 -8.66 -4.01 -20.27
CA MET A 182 -7.41 -4.48 -19.66
C MET A 182 -7.32 -6.01 -19.80
N PRO A 183 -6.56 -6.52 -20.78
CA PRO A 183 -6.34 -7.95 -20.94
C PRO A 183 -5.60 -8.55 -19.75
N LYS A 184 -5.70 -9.88 -19.63
CA LYS A 184 -4.95 -10.64 -18.62
C LYS A 184 -3.45 -10.52 -18.85
N ALA A 185 -2.71 -10.21 -17.79
CA ALA A 185 -1.28 -10.46 -17.69
C ALA A 185 -1.01 -11.58 -16.67
N THR A 186 0.04 -12.37 -16.86
CA THR A 186 0.42 -13.38 -15.88
C THR A 186 0.98 -12.70 -14.63
N ALA A 187 0.37 -12.84 -13.46
CA ALA A 187 0.89 -12.21 -12.24
C ALA A 187 2.27 -12.78 -11.82
N TYR A 188 2.35 -14.11 -11.68
CA TYR A 188 3.56 -14.80 -11.27
C TYR A 188 4.38 -15.29 -12.47
N ASP A 189 5.64 -14.87 -12.55
CA ASP A 189 6.61 -15.38 -13.52
C ASP A 189 7.94 -15.64 -12.81
N ALA A 190 8.35 -16.91 -12.74
CA ALA A 190 9.58 -17.34 -12.08
C ALA A 190 10.85 -16.75 -12.70
N ASN A 191 10.80 -16.39 -13.98
CA ASN A 191 11.94 -15.83 -14.72
C ASN A 191 11.96 -14.31 -14.72
N SER A 192 10.90 -13.66 -14.22
CA SER A 192 10.82 -12.20 -14.19
C SER A 192 11.72 -11.61 -13.11
N CYS A 193 12.26 -10.43 -13.40
CA CYS A 193 12.89 -9.54 -12.41
C CYS A 193 11.85 -8.54 -11.88
N GLY A 194 12.25 -7.77 -10.87
CA GLY A 194 11.48 -6.59 -10.48
C GLY A 194 11.38 -5.57 -11.61
N TYR A 195 10.33 -4.73 -11.57
CA TYR A 195 10.07 -3.68 -12.56
C TYR A 195 9.85 -4.19 -13.99
N SER A 196 9.07 -5.25 -14.15
CA SER A 196 8.71 -5.82 -15.46
C SER A 196 7.88 -4.91 -16.37
N VAL A 197 7.45 -3.76 -15.85
CA VAL A 197 6.91 -2.63 -16.62
C VAL A 197 7.98 -1.91 -17.44
N MET A 198 9.27 -2.23 -17.26
CA MET A 198 10.36 -1.78 -18.12
C MET A 198 10.92 -2.98 -18.89
N GLN A 199 10.80 -2.97 -20.21
CA GLN A 199 11.34 -3.99 -21.09
C GLN A 199 12.17 -3.33 -22.19
N ASN A 200 13.44 -3.73 -22.32
CA ASN A 200 14.36 -3.16 -23.31
C ASN A 200 14.43 -1.62 -23.27
N GLY A 201 14.34 -1.03 -22.06
CA GLY A 201 14.35 0.42 -21.86
C GLY A 201 13.03 1.14 -22.16
N ALA A 202 11.97 0.41 -22.51
CA ALA A 202 10.66 0.97 -22.81
C ALA A 202 9.61 0.57 -21.76
N TRP A 203 8.63 1.44 -21.55
CA TRP A 203 7.50 1.20 -20.66
C TRP A 203 6.49 0.23 -21.28
N THR A 204 6.15 -0.83 -20.56
CA THR A 204 5.14 -1.83 -20.93
C THR A 204 3.85 -1.58 -20.14
N GLU A 205 2.76 -1.39 -20.86
CA GLU A 205 1.43 -1.13 -20.32
C GLU A 205 0.66 -2.42 -20.00
N GLY A 206 -0.26 -2.36 -19.03
CA GLY A 206 -1.17 -3.47 -18.71
C GLY A 206 -0.49 -4.70 -18.10
N VAL A 207 0.66 -4.54 -17.46
CA VAL A 207 1.41 -5.65 -16.83
C VAL A 207 1.72 -5.36 -15.38
N TYR A 208 1.92 -6.40 -14.59
CA TYR A 208 2.33 -6.27 -13.19
C TYR A 208 3.74 -5.66 -13.06
N THR A 209 3.97 -4.87 -12.00
CA THR A 209 5.25 -4.19 -11.74
C THR A 209 6.28 -5.13 -11.12
N ARG A 210 5.83 -6.08 -10.28
CA ARG A 210 6.64 -7.10 -9.61
C ARG A 210 7.79 -6.53 -8.77
N VAL A 211 7.59 -5.37 -8.15
CA VAL A 211 8.58 -4.68 -7.29
C VAL A 211 9.20 -5.60 -6.24
N HIS A 212 8.43 -6.55 -5.68
CA HIS A 212 8.89 -7.54 -4.70
C HIS A 212 9.98 -8.52 -5.22
N ARG A 213 10.28 -8.52 -6.53
CA ARG A 213 11.32 -9.35 -7.16
C ARG A 213 12.61 -8.58 -7.43
N ASP A 214 12.74 -7.37 -6.91
CA ASP A 214 13.96 -6.58 -6.99
C ASP A 214 14.92 -6.95 -5.85
N LEU A 215 16.15 -7.38 -6.18
CA LEU A 215 17.09 -7.91 -5.19
C LEU A 215 17.50 -6.85 -4.15
N SER A 216 17.62 -5.58 -4.56
CA SER A 216 17.96 -4.49 -3.63
C SER A 216 16.86 -4.29 -2.59
N ILE A 217 15.61 -4.31 -3.03
CA ILE A 217 14.44 -4.19 -2.14
C ILE A 217 14.34 -5.41 -1.23
N VAL A 218 14.46 -6.63 -1.77
CA VAL A 218 14.45 -7.88 -1.00
C VAL A 218 15.52 -7.85 0.09
N ASN A 219 16.74 -7.45 -0.23
CA ASN A 219 17.82 -7.38 0.75
C ASN A 219 17.60 -6.27 1.79
N ALA A 220 16.99 -5.14 1.43
CA ALA A 220 16.58 -4.12 2.39
C ALA A 220 15.53 -4.65 3.38
N MET A 221 14.51 -5.36 2.90
CA MET A 221 13.52 -6.04 3.76
C MET A 221 14.19 -7.04 4.70
N ARG A 222 15.08 -7.87 4.17
CA ARG A 222 15.79 -8.89 4.95
C ARG A 222 16.61 -8.26 6.06
N SER A 223 17.36 -7.20 5.74
CA SER A 223 18.14 -6.47 6.75
C SER A 223 17.24 -5.87 7.84
N TRP A 224 16.09 -5.31 7.48
CA TRP A 224 15.10 -4.83 8.45
C TRP A 224 14.58 -5.95 9.37
N MET A 225 14.45 -7.17 8.85
CA MET A 225 14.09 -8.36 9.62
C MET A 225 15.26 -9.00 10.39
N GLY A 226 16.47 -8.42 10.35
CA GLY A 226 17.67 -8.96 10.99
C GLY A 226 18.29 -10.17 10.26
N LEU A 227 17.94 -10.37 8.99
CA LEU A 227 18.46 -11.45 8.15
C LEU A 227 19.63 -10.95 7.28
N SER A 228 20.56 -11.86 6.97
CA SER A 228 21.67 -11.59 6.04
C SER A 228 21.16 -11.37 4.61
N THR A 229 21.93 -10.63 3.82
CA THR A 229 21.67 -10.44 2.38
C THR A 229 21.78 -11.75 1.60
N LEU A 230 21.06 -11.85 0.48
CA LEU A 230 21.11 -12.97 -0.45
C LEU A 230 21.60 -12.51 -1.83
N THR A 231 22.10 -13.48 -2.58
CA THR A 231 22.31 -13.36 -4.04
C THR A 231 21.00 -13.59 -4.78
N ALA A 232 20.94 -13.19 -6.06
CA ALA A 232 19.78 -13.44 -6.93
C ALA A 232 19.38 -14.91 -6.96
N ALA A 233 20.35 -15.82 -7.11
CA ALA A 233 20.11 -17.26 -7.14
C ALA A 233 19.48 -17.79 -5.83
N GLN A 234 19.96 -17.32 -4.68
CA GLN A 234 19.39 -17.69 -3.37
C GLN A 234 17.98 -17.15 -3.15
N ALA A 235 17.64 -16.02 -3.79
CA ALA A 235 16.30 -15.45 -3.79
C ALA A 235 15.36 -16.12 -4.83
N GLY A 236 15.83 -17.13 -5.57
CA GLY A 236 15.06 -17.78 -6.63
C GLY A 236 14.84 -16.88 -7.85
N LEU A 237 15.72 -15.91 -8.06
CA LEU A 237 15.71 -14.99 -9.20
C LEU A 237 16.73 -15.46 -10.26
N SER A 238 16.43 -15.15 -11.53
CA SER A 238 17.40 -15.34 -12.62
C SER A 238 18.70 -14.57 -12.34
N SER A 239 19.83 -15.06 -12.84
CA SER A 239 21.12 -14.37 -12.75
C SER A 239 21.12 -13.00 -13.44
N SER A 240 20.19 -12.75 -14.36
CA SER A 240 19.98 -11.45 -15.00
C SER A 240 19.23 -10.44 -14.11
N CYS A 241 18.70 -10.86 -12.96
CA CYS A 241 17.96 -10.02 -12.01
C CYS A 241 18.89 -9.54 -10.89
N THR A 242 19.82 -8.64 -11.23
CA THR A 242 20.74 -8.00 -10.28
C THR A 242 20.34 -6.56 -10.00
#